data_AF-A0A8H9IYE4-F1
#
_entry.id   AF-A0A8H9IYE4-F1
#
_cell.length_a   1.000
_cell.length_b   1.000
_cell.length_c   1.000
_cell.angle_alpha   90.00
_cell.angle_beta   90.00
_cell.angle_gamma   90.00
#
_symmetry.space_group_name_H-M   'P 1'
#
loop_
_entity.id
_entity.type
_entity.pdbx_description
1 polymer ?
#
loop_
_entity_poly.entity_id
_entity_poly.type
_entity_poly.pdbx_seq_one_letter_code
_entity_poly.pdbx_strand_id
1 'polypeptide(L)' 'MSNIAAKLRARRAQARTRRAVNRAIETAASPTVRQELVAIAQAHQVHMR' A
#
# COMPACT_ATOMS: atom_id res chain seq x y z
N MET A 1 -4.02 4.87 28.01
CA MET A 1 -5.14 4.64 27.06
C MET A 1 -4.64 3.80 25.89
N SER A 2 -5.43 2.81 25.47
CA SER A 2 -5.00 1.50 24.94
C SER A 2 -4.09 1.50 23.68
N ASN A 3 -2.86 1.02 23.86
CA ASN A 3 -1.84 0.74 22.84
C ASN A 3 -2.35 -0.23 21.73
N ILE A 4 -3.37 -1.04 22.05
CA ILE A 4 -4.03 -1.98 21.12
C ILE A 4 -4.83 -1.22 20.06
N ALA A 5 -5.54 -0.15 20.45
CA ALA A 5 -6.31 0.66 19.51
C ALA A 5 -5.39 1.39 18.52
N ALA A 6 -4.22 1.85 18.97
CA ALA A 6 -3.19 2.43 18.10
C ALA A 6 -2.67 1.40 17.09
N LYS A 7 -2.30 0.20 17.57
CA LYS A 7 -1.84 -0.91 16.71
C LYS A 7 -2.90 -1.35 15.70
N LEU A 8 -4.18 -1.37 16.08
CA LEU A 8 -5.29 -1.69 15.19
C LEU A 8 -5.47 -0.64 14.09
N ARG A 9 -5.36 0.65 14.44
CA ARG A 9 -5.42 1.74 13.45
C ARG A 9 -4.25 1.67 12.46
N ALA A 10 -3.03 1.44 12.94
CA ALA A 10 -1.85 1.26 12.09
C ALA A 10 -2.04 0.10 11.09
N ARG A 11 -2.55 -1.05 11.56
CA ARG A 11 -2.90 -2.20 10.70
C ARG A 11 -3.96 -1.88 9.65
N ARG A 12 -5.00 -1.13 10.03
CA ARG A 12 -6.07 -0.73 9.09
C ARG A 12 -5.53 0.23 8.03
N ALA A 13 -4.68 1.17 8.43
CA ALA A 13 -4.01 2.08 7.50
C ALA A 13 -3.15 1.30 6.49
N GLN A 14 -2.32 0.37 6.97
CA GLN A 14 -1.55 -0.55 6.12
C GLN A 14 -2.43 -1.31 5.12
N ALA A 15 -3.51 -1.93 5.59
CA ALA A 15 -4.43 -2.66 4.72
C ALA A 15 -5.09 -1.76 3.66
N ARG A 16 -5.45 -0.52 4.03
CA ARG A 16 -6.03 0.45 3.10
C ARG A 16 -5.04 0.87 2.03
N THR A 17 -3.80 1.18 2.41
CA THR A 17 -2.72 1.53 1.47
C THR A 17 -2.48 0.38 0.49
N ARG A 18 -2.36 -0.86 0.99
CA ARG A 18 -2.17 -2.04 0.13
C ARG A 18 -3.31 -2.22 -0.88
N ARG A 19 -4.57 -2.04 -0.46
CA ARG A 19 -5.73 -2.13 -1.35
C ARG A 19 -5.73 -1.03 -2.41
N ALA A 20 -5.41 0.21 -2.04
CA ALA A 20 -5.36 1.33 -2.97
C ALA A 20 -4.26 1.13 -4.03
N VAL A 21 -3.08 0.69 -3.61
CA VAL A 21 -1.96 0.39 -4.50
C VAL A 21 -2.31 -0.74 -5.48
N ASN A 22 -2.87 -1.86 -4.98
CA ASN A 22 -3.29 -2.96 -5.85
C ASN A 22 -4.33 -2.50 -6.88
N ARG A 23 -5.33 -1.71 -6.44
CA ARG A 23 -6.33 -1.17 -7.36
C ARG A 23 -5.71 -0.28 -8.42
N ALA A 24 -4.77 0.59 -8.06
CA ALA A 24 -4.07 1.45 -9.01
C ALA A 24 -3.28 0.66 -10.05
N ILE A 25 -2.64 -0.45 -9.64
CA ILE A 25 -1.92 -1.37 -10.54
C ILE A 25 -2.89 -2.07 -11.50
N GLU A 26 -4.04 -2.54 -11.00
CA GLU A 26 -5.05 -3.23 -11.79
C GLU A 26 -5.72 -2.29 -12.81
N THR A 27 -5.97 -1.03 -12.43
CA THR A 27 -6.63 -0.03 -13.29
C THR A 27 -5.65 0.89 -14.00
N ALA A 28 -4.38 0.52 -14.10
CA ALA A 28 -3.36 1.36 -14.71
C ALA A 28 -3.68 1.62 -16.20
N ALA A 29 -3.59 2.90 -16.61
CA ALA A 29 -3.94 3.32 -17.97
C ALA A 29 -2.98 2.79 -19.05
N SER A 30 -1.75 2.41 -18.67
CA SER A 30 -0.77 1.83 -19.59
C SER A 30 0.12 0.80 -18.90
N PRO A 31 0.75 -0.11 -19.66
CA PRO A 31 1.71 -1.07 -19.12
C PRO A 31 2.88 -0.41 -18.40
N THR A 32 3.36 0.74 -18.90
CA THR A 32 4.46 1.51 -18.29
C THR A 32 4.05 2.05 -16.92
N VAL A 33 2.87 2.68 -16.82
CA VAL A 33 2.33 3.19 -15.54
C VAL A 33 2.14 2.05 -14.54
N ARG A 34 1.70 0.88 -15.01
CA ARG A 34 1.59 -0.32 -14.16
C ARG A 34 2.94 -0.72 -13.58
N GLN A 35 4.01 -0.70 -14.37
CA GLN A 35 5.36 -1.05 -13.91
C GLN A 35 5.88 -0.06 -12.88
N GLU A 36 5.70 1.24 -13.11
CA GLU A 36 6.07 2.28 -12.15
C GLU A 36 5.32 2.13 -10.83
N LEU A 37 4.00 1.89 -10.88
CA LEU A 37 3.18 1.64 -9.68
C LEU A 37 3.64 0.39 -8.92
N VAL A 38 4.05 -0.67 -9.62
CA VAL A 38 4.62 -1.88 -9.00
C VAL A 38 5.96 -1.56 -8.32
N ALA A 39 6.84 -0.80 -8.97
CA ALA A 39 8.12 -0.38 -8.38
C ALA A 39 7.92 0.47 -7.12
N ILE A 40 6.99 1.42 -7.16
CA ILE A 40 6.61 2.24 -5.99
C ILE A 40 6.04 1.36 -4.87
N ALA A 41 5.18 0.39 -5.21
CA ALA A 41 4.62 -0.55 -4.25
C ALA A 41 5.71 -1.38 -3.53
N GLN A 42 6.69 -1.86 -4.28
CA GLN A 42 7.83 -2.61 -3.75
C GLN A 42 8.68 -1.75 -2.81
N ALA A 43 9.00 -0.52 -3.22
CA ALA A 43 9.74 0.43 -2.38
C ALA A 43 8.99 0.76 -1.08
N HIS A 44 7.66 0.89 -1.12
CA HIS A 44 6.83 1.11 0.06
C HIS A 44 6.85 -0.08 1.04
N GLN A 45 6.95 -1.32 0.54
CA GLN A 45 7.05 -2.49 1.42
C GLN A 45 8.41 -2.57 2.13
N VAL A 46 9.49 -2.12 1.49
CA VAL A 46 10.82 -2.09 2.10
C VAL A 46 10.86 -1.12 3.29
N HIS A 47 10.24 0.06 3.16
CA HIS A 47 10.19 1.07 4.23
C HIS A 47 9.17 0.76 5.34
N MET A 48 8.31 -0.25 5.17
CA MET A 48 7.35 -0.69 6.19
C MET A 48 7.83 -1.87 7.04
N ARG A 49 9.08 -2.32 6.86
CA ARG A 49 9.70 -3.37 7.68
C ARG A 49 10.19 -2.85 9.03
#